data_AF-A0A498KYT8-F1
#
_entry.id   AF-A0A498KYT8-F1
#
_cell.length_a   1.000
_cell.length_b   1.000
_cell.length_c   1.000
_cell.angle_alpha   90.00
_cell.angle_beta   90.00
_cell.angle_gamma   90.00
#
_symmetry.space_group_name_H-M   'P 1'
#
loop_
_entity.id
_entity.type
_entity.pdbx_description
1 polymer ?
#
loop_
_entity_poly.entity_id
_entity_poly.type
_entity_poly.pdbx_seq_one_letter_code
_entity_poly.pdbx_strand_id
1 'polypeptide(L)'
;MTLLLALAVVPATAAPPPESVCAPCQEGLEWAAHRHDIALDVTQSNATMRIHRNGSATWTATSQFAPGVPDRYATGPNESFEDPSALARDDQLARTIAAEAADHTDDTAPEEVRLQSVTVANDTIRFRFLEPTVARQAPGGVVLVDVFRPDGPHTGWFVDVNRLRVVGPPDTTLANEVESAVGDHGTVETRTLTFTGNATDPPALPGDRFFLAFAPPGRWDGPVATVAIASVTVPQFLHGLVAAQLVGAVALALALGAVLWFRRRRGESLDRDALVLWLGVAISLYLLPTRALFGAVYRPVGISLGPIPNLVRVVIAIAVGVGGWYGFGVLLDSDESDTVGSDT
;
A
#
# COMPACT_ATOMS: atom_id res chain seq x y z
N MET A 1 -5.78 -47.34 -8.67
CA MET A 1 -5.27 -46.50 -7.57
C MET A 1 -5.50 -45.06 -7.97
N THR A 2 -6.61 -44.49 -7.52
CA THR A 2 -7.16 -43.21 -8.01
C THR A 2 -6.51 -42.07 -7.22
N LEU A 3 -5.70 -41.25 -7.89
CA LEU A 3 -4.98 -40.11 -7.29
C LEU A 3 -5.99 -38.96 -7.12
N LEU A 4 -6.44 -38.70 -5.89
CA LEU A 4 -7.24 -37.52 -5.56
C LEU A 4 -6.36 -36.26 -5.75
N LEU A 5 -6.64 -35.48 -6.79
CA LEU A 5 -6.17 -34.10 -6.88
C LEU A 5 -6.88 -33.29 -5.79
N ALA A 6 -6.19 -33.03 -4.69
CA ALA A 6 -6.59 -32.00 -3.73
C ALA A 6 -6.36 -30.63 -4.38
N LEU A 7 -7.39 -30.10 -5.04
CA LEU A 7 -7.46 -28.68 -5.38
C LEU A 7 -7.38 -27.90 -4.07
N ALA A 8 -6.24 -27.24 -3.83
CA ALA A 8 -6.08 -26.33 -2.73
C ALA A 8 -7.07 -25.18 -2.92
N VAL A 9 -8.19 -25.24 -2.21
CA VAL A 9 -9.13 -24.12 -2.08
C VAL A 9 -8.40 -23.07 -1.25
N VAL A 10 -7.78 -22.11 -1.92
CA VAL A 10 -7.23 -20.94 -1.23
C VAL A 10 -8.43 -20.19 -0.66
N PRO A 11 -8.50 -19.96 0.67
CA PRO A 11 -9.60 -19.23 1.25
C PRO A 11 -9.68 -17.86 0.58
N ALA A 12 -10.87 -17.49 0.10
CA ALA A 12 -11.14 -16.14 -0.34
C ALA A 12 -11.08 -15.24 0.89
N THR A 13 -9.89 -14.71 1.19
CA THR A 13 -9.72 -13.68 2.21
C THR A 13 -10.42 -12.44 1.68
N ALA A 14 -11.54 -12.06 2.30
CA ALA A 14 -12.21 -10.81 2.01
C ALA A 14 -11.17 -9.68 2.16
N ALA A 15 -11.06 -8.83 1.15
CA ALA A 15 -10.09 -7.75 1.18
C ALA A 15 -10.47 -6.77 2.31
N PRO A 16 -9.52 -6.35 3.17
CA PRO A 16 -9.76 -5.37 4.22
C PRO A 16 -10.45 -4.12 3.66
N PRO A 17 -11.37 -3.50 4.43
CA PRO A 17 -12.03 -2.27 4.00
C PRO A 17 -11.00 -1.15 3.75
N PRO A 18 -11.33 -0.17 2.89
CA PRO A 18 -10.50 1.03 2.72
C PRO A 18 -10.39 1.80 4.04
N GLU A 19 -9.30 2.56 4.19
CA GLU A 19 -9.07 3.39 5.39
C GLU A 19 -9.30 4.88 5.11
N SER A 20 -9.76 5.58 6.14
CA SER A 20 -9.96 7.03 6.09
C SER A 20 -8.61 7.75 6.09
N VAL A 21 -8.43 8.70 5.17
CA VAL A 21 -7.24 9.56 5.15
C VAL A 21 -7.15 10.48 6.38
N CYS A 22 -8.27 10.80 7.01
CA CYS A 22 -8.29 11.54 8.26
C CYS A 22 -9.19 10.84 9.28
N ALA A 23 -8.73 9.70 9.80
CA ALA A 23 -9.41 9.01 10.90
C ALA A 23 -9.81 9.96 12.06
N PRO A 24 -8.98 10.94 12.49
CA PRO A 24 -9.33 11.88 13.56
C PRO A 24 -10.43 12.89 13.18
N CYS A 25 -10.81 13.02 11.91
CA CYS A 25 -11.67 14.10 11.45
C CYS A 25 -13.17 13.79 11.59
N GLN A 26 -13.55 12.51 11.54
CA GLN A 26 -14.95 12.09 11.62
C GLN A 26 -15.10 10.89 12.56
N GLU A 27 -15.10 9.66 12.02
CA GLU A 27 -15.42 8.45 12.80
C GLU A 27 -14.50 8.27 14.02
N GLY A 28 -13.19 8.53 13.89
CA GLY A 28 -12.27 8.43 15.01
C GLY A 28 -12.55 9.44 16.13
N LEU A 29 -13.05 10.63 15.78
CA LEU A 29 -13.46 11.64 16.76
C LEU A 29 -14.77 11.26 17.45
N GLU A 30 -15.76 10.78 16.69
CA GLU A 30 -17.03 10.28 17.24
C GLU A 30 -16.79 9.09 18.17
N TRP A 31 -15.93 8.16 17.77
CA TRP A 31 -15.55 6.99 18.55
C TRP A 31 -14.78 7.37 19.82
N ALA A 32 -13.81 8.28 19.72
CA ALA A 32 -13.10 8.80 20.89
C ALA A 32 -14.07 9.46 21.87
N ALA A 33 -14.98 10.31 21.41
CA ALA A 33 -15.98 10.95 22.25
C ALA A 33 -16.94 9.95 22.91
N HIS A 34 -17.37 8.93 22.15
CA HIS A 34 -18.25 7.87 22.64
C HIS A 34 -17.65 7.11 23.84
N ARG A 35 -16.33 6.87 23.86
CA ARG A 35 -15.65 6.24 25.01
C ARG A 35 -15.65 7.06 26.30
N HIS A 36 -15.97 8.35 26.19
CA HIS A 36 -16.11 9.28 27.32
C HIS A 36 -17.58 9.70 27.51
N ASP A 37 -18.52 8.88 27.05
CA ASP A 37 -19.97 9.10 27.16
C ASP A 37 -20.47 10.39 26.50
N ILE A 38 -19.74 10.93 25.50
CA ILE A 38 -20.14 12.10 24.73
C ILE A 38 -20.68 11.67 23.37
N ALA A 39 -21.93 12.02 23.06
CA ALA A 39 -22.55 11.69 21.78
C ALA A 39 -22.28 12.77 20.73
N LEU A 40 -21.24 12.58 19.91
CA LEU A 40 -20.94 13.44 18.77
C LEU A 40 -21.56 12.91 17.46
N ASP A 41 -22.08 13.85 16.66
CA ASP A 41 -22.44 13.61 15.26
C ASP A 41 -21.77 14.66 14.39
N VAL A 42 -20.66 14.30 13.77
CA VAL A 42 -19.85 15.19 12.94
C VAL A 42 -20.57 15.38 11.60
N THR A 43 -21.04 16.61 11.38
CA THR A 43 -21.78 16.99 10.17
C THR A 43 -20.86 17.55 9.08
N GLN A 44 -19.76 18.19 9.48
CA GLN A 44 -18.74 18.70 8.57
C GLN A 44 -17.35 18.55 9.16
N SER A 45 -16.38 18.19 8.33
CA SER A 45 -14.99 18.02 8.72
C SER A 45 -14.05 18.58 7.64
N ASN A 46 -13.01 19.28 8.09
CA ASN A 46 -11.96 19.81 7.24
C ASN A 46 -10.60 19.52 7.85
N ALA A 47 -9.65 19.10 7.01
CA ALA A 47 -8.29 18.81 7.41
C ALA A 47 -7.28 19.63 6.60
N THR A 48 -6.21 20.05 7.25
CA THR A 48 -4.99 20.51 6.57
C THR A 48 -3.78 19.79 7.10
N MET A 49 -3.09 19.05 6.22
CA MET A 49 -1.82 18.41 6.48
C MET A 49 -0.70 19.28 5.93
N ARG A 50 0.18 19.79 6.80
CA ARG A 50 1.35 20.58 6.41
C ARG A 50 2.60 19.74 6.60
N ILE A 51 3.20 19.32 5.50
CA ILE A 51 4.38 18.47 5.49
C ILE A 51 5.63 19.32 5.71
N HIS A 52 6.50 18.85 6.58
CA HIS A 52 7.79 19.46 6.87
C HIS A 52 8.91 18.74 6.13
N ARG A 53 10.05 19.43 5.96
CA ARG A 53 11.22 18.85 5.27
C ARG A 53 11.79 17.61 5.97
N ASN A 54 11.63 17.51 7.28
CA ASN A 54 12.12 16.40 8.08
C ASN A 54 11.24 15.14 8.00
N GLY A 55 10.15 15.16 7.23
CA GLY A 55 9.23 14.03 7.10
C GLY A 55 8.04 14.06 8.06
N SER A 56 8.06 14.90 9.08
CA SER A 56 6.90 15.11 9.95
C SER A 56 5.81 15.91 9.24
N ALA A 57 4.56 15.81 9.71
CA ALA A 57 3.50 16.70 9.28
C ALA A 57 2.77 17.31 10.48
N THR A 58 2.34 18.56 10.32
CA THR A 58 1.39 19.16 11.25
C THR A 58 0.00 19.13 10.64
N TRP A 59 -0.89 18.45 11.35
CA TRP A 59 -2.29 18.37 11.01
C TRP A 59 -3.08 19.43 11.73
N THR A 60 -4.10 19.94 11.06
CA THR A 60 -5.14 20.79 11.64
C THR A 60 -6.47 20.22 11.22
N ALA A 61 -7.15 19.55 12.14
CA ALA A 61 -8.50 19.03 11.97
C ALA A 61 -9.49 20.06 12.50
N THR A 62 -10.62 20.22 11.83
CA THR A 62 -11.73 21.07 12.24
C THR A 62 -13.01 20.33 11.93
N SER A 63 -13.76 19.96 12.96
CA SER A 63 -14.98 19.16 12.85
C SER A 63 -16.12 19.91 13.53
N GLN A 64 -17.21 20.10 12.77
CA GLN A 64 -18.47 20.66 13.25
C GLN A 64 -19.41 19.51 13.55
N PHE A 65 -20.10 19.58 14.67
CA PHE A 65 -21.04 18.56 15.11
C PHE A 65 -22.46 19.12 15.28
N ALA A 66 -23.45 18.25 15.17
CA ALA A 66 -24.83 18.61 15.42
C ALA A 66 -24.99 19.08 16.88
N PRO A 67 -25.81 20.11 17.14
CA PRO A 67 -26.15 20.49 18.49
C PRO A 67 -27.05 19.43 19.12
N GLY A 68 -26.83 19.10 20.38
CA GLY A 68 -27.63 18.11 21.08
C GLY A 68 -27.10 16.69 20.98
N VAL A 69 -27.71 15.78 21.76
CA VAL A 69 -27.51 14.34 21.61
C VAL A 69 -28.28 13.87 20.37
N PRO A 70 -27.62 13.28 19.38
CA PRO A 70 -28.28 12.77 18.18
C PRO A 70 -29.25 11.62 18.49
N ASP A 71 -30.39 11.54 17.78
CA ASP A 71 -31.41 10.50 17.99
C ASP A 71 -30.86 9.06 17.89
N ARG A 72 -29.77 8.85 17.13
CA ARG A 72 -29.11 7.55 16.99
C ARG A 72 -28.46 7.04 18.28
N TYR A 73 -28.17 7.92 19.24
CA TYR A 73 -27.64 7.60 20.57
C TYR A 73 -28.73 7.48 21.64
N ALA A 74 -30.02 7.61 21.27
CA ALA A 74 -31.14 7.31 22.17
C ALA A 74 -31.34 5.79 22.30
N THR A 75 -30.31 5.07 22.75
CA THR A 75 -30.26 3.61 22.79
C THR A 75 -30.54 3.08 24.19
N GLY A 76 -31.83 2.97 24.51
CA GLY A 76 -32.31 2.18 25.65
C GLY A 76 -32.29 2.89 27.02
N PRO A 77 -32.95 2.31 28.03
CA PRO A 77 -33.26 2.97 29.30
C PRO A 77 -32.05 3.22 30.23
N ASN A 78 -30.85 2.75 29.87
CA ASN A 78 -29.67 2.74 30.75
C ASN A 78 -28.41 3.36 30.13
N GLU A 79 -28.47 3.86 28.89
CA GLU A 79 -27.35 4.59 28.27
C GLU A 79 -27.71 6.07 28.30
N SER A 80 -26.92 6.86 29.03
CA SER A 80 -27.06 8.32 29.05
C SER A 80 -25.79 8.93 28.50
N PHE A 81 -25.88 9.48 27.30
CA PHE A 81 -24.81 10.28 26.74
C PHE A 81 -24.95 11.74 27.19
N GLU A 82 -23.81 12.35 27.49
CA GLU A 82 -23.70 13.78 27.69
C GLU A 82 -23.76 14.54 26.36
N ASP A 83 -24.27 15.76 26.46
CA ASP A 83 -24.41 16.69 25.35
C ASP A 83 -23.03 17.18 24.86
N PRO A 84 -22.80 17.36 23.54
CA PRO A 84 -21.55 17.87 22.98
C PRO A 84 -21.03 19.18 23.60
N SER A 85 -21.91 20.01 24.16
CA SER A 85 -21.54 21.24 24.88
C SER A 85 -20.65 20.99 26.11
N ALA A 86 -20.59 19.75 26.63
CA ALA A 86 -19.61 19.35 27.63
C ALA A 86 -18.16 19.60 27.18
N LEU A 87 -17.85 19.40 25.90
CA LEU A 87 -16.51 19.68 25.34
C LEU A 87 -16.12 21.16 25.43
N ALA A 88 -17.09 22.07 25.36
CA ALA A 88 -16.85 23.50 25.51
C ALA A 88 -16.71 23.95 26.98
N ARG A 89 -17.16 23.12 27.93
CA ARG A 89 -17.12 23.39 29.37
C ARG A 89 -15.91 22.76 30.05
N ASP A 90 -15.40 21.66 29.51
CA ASP A 90 -14.26 20.92 30.04
C ASP A 90 -13.12 20.82 29.01
N ASP A 91 -12.16 21.74 29.15
CA ASP A 91 -10.96 21.78 28.31
C ASP A 91 -10.10 20.52 28.42
N GLN A 92 -10.13 19.82 29.57
CA GLN A 92 -9.35 18.61 29.77
C GLN A 92 -10.01 17.44 29.04
N LEU A 93 -11.33 17.29 29.13
CA LEU A 93 -12.09 16.30 28.38
C LEU A 93 -11.89 16.48 26.86
N ALA A 94 -12.02 17.71 26.36
CA ALA A 94 -11.79 18.02 24.95
C ALA A 94 -10.35 17.67 24.50
N ARG A 95 -9.35 17.90 25.35
CA ARG A 95 -7.95 17.50 25.07
C ARG A 95 -7.76 16.00 25.05
N THR A 96 -8.36 15.27 25.98
CA THR A 96 -8.28 13.80 26.04
C THR A 96 -8.90 13.19 24.79
N ILE A 97 -10.12 13.58 24.43
CA ILE A 97 -10.81 13.09 23.23
C ILE A 97 -10.03 13.43 21.97
N ALA A 98 -9.52 14.65 21.83
CA ALA A 98 -8.72 15.03 20.66
C ALA A 98 -7.36 14.33 20.58
N ALA A 99 -6.73 14.02 21.72
CA ALA A 99 -5.50 13.23 21.76
C ALA A 99 -5.77 11.79 21.31
N GLU A 100 -6.82 11.17 21.85
CA GLU A 100 -7.24 9.82 21.50
C GLU A 100 -7.69 9.70 20.04
N ALA A 101 -8.40 10.70 19.52
CA ALA A 101 -8.80 10.72 18.11
C ALA A 101 -7.58 10.86 17.18
N ALA A 102 -6.55 11.63 17.59
CA ALA A 102 -5.33 11.81 16.82
C ALA A 102 -4.41 10.58 16.85
N ASP A 103 -4.46 9.81 17.94
CA ASP A 103 -3.77 8.54 18.10
C ASP A 103 -4.50 7.43 17.31
N HIS A 104 -4.23 7.39 16.01
CA HIS A 104 -4.82 6.44 15.06
C HIS A 104 -3.88 5.27 14.76
N THR A 105 -2.76 5.15 15.48
CA THR A 105 -1.83 4.03 15.28
C THR A 105 -2.42 2.74 15.83
N ASP A 106 -2.57 1.76 14.93
CA ASP A 106 -2.79 0.37 15.29
C ASP A 106 -1.64 -0.09 16.22
N ASP A 107 -1.94 -0.88 17.26
CA ASP A 107 -1.14 -1.21 18.48
C ASP A 107 0.33 -1.69 18.28
N THR A 108 0.85 -1.69 17.05
CA THR A 108 2.12 -2.29 16.65
C THR A 108 3.36 -1.42 16.84
N ALA A 109 3.21 -0.08 16.94
CA ALA A 109 4.24 0.82 17.46
C ALA A 109 3.62 2.17 17.84
N PRO A 110 3.84 2.70 19.05
CA PRO A 110 3.39 4.04 19.40
C PRO A 110 4.25 5.05 18.63
N GLU A 111 3.79 5.47 17.46
CA GLU A 111 4.27 6.73 16.91
C GLU A 111 3.71 7.84 17.78
N GLU A 112 4.59 8.62 18.41
CA GLU A 112 4.17 9.60 19.39
C GLU A 112 3.51 10.79 18.67
N VAL A 113 2.23 10.66 18.34
CA VAL A 113 1.40 11.75 17.82
C VAL A 113 1.25 12.78 18.93
N ARG A 114 1.74 14.01 18.69
CA ARG A 114 1.78 15.06 19.72
C ARG A 114 0.68 16.08 19.50
N LEU A 115 -0.32 16.07 20.37
CA LEU A 115 -1.34 17.12 20.41
C LEU A 115 -0.70 18.48 20.77
N GLN A 116 -0.91 19.48 19.93
CA GLN A 116 -0.34 20.82 20.08
C GLN A 116 -1.35 21.82 20.66
N SER A 117 -2.59 21.78 20.17
CA SER A 117 -3.65 22.68 20.62
C SER A 117 -5.02 22.07 20.36
N VAL A 118 -5.97 22.38 21.23
CA VAL A 118 -7.40 22.07 21.06
C VAL A 118 -8.19 23.33 21.37
N THR A 119 -9.25 23.57 20.61
CA THR A 119 -10.17 24.66 20.82
C THR A 119 -11.57 24.18 20.46
N VAL A 120 -12.53 24.41 21.36
CA VAL A 120 -13.94 24.09 21.14
C VAL A 120 -14.72 25.39 21.20
N ALA A 121 -15.46 25.71 20.14
CA ALA A 121 -16.32 26.88 20.09
C ALA A 121 -17.43 26.68 19.04
N ASN A 122 -18.65 27.12 19.34
CA ASN A 122 -19.80 27.08 18.41
C ASN A 122 -19.96 25.72 17.72
N ASP A 123 -20.08 24.66 18.52
CA ASP A 123 -20.25 23.28 18.05
C ASP A 123 -19.16 22.81 17.08
N THR A 124 -17.98 23.42 17.18
CA THR A 124 -16.80 23.13 16.36
C THR A 124 -15.65 22.81 17.27
N ILE A 125 -15.06 21.62 17.10
CA ILE A 125 -13.77 21.27 17.67
C ILE A 125 -12.68 21.43 16.61
N ARG A 126 -11.64 22.18 16.97
CA ARG A 126 -10.44 22.34 16.17
C ARG A 126 -9.25 21.90 16.97
N PHE A 127 -8.49 20.96 16.44
CA PHE A 127 -7.28 20.50 17.08
C PHE A 127 -6.13 20.39 16.08
N ARG A 128 -4.93 20.56 16.62
CA ARG A 128 -3.68 20.56 15.87
C ARG A 128 -2.75 19.54 16.52
N PHE A 129 -2.17 18.67 15.71
CA PHE A 129 -1.23 17.65 16.18
C PHE A 129 -0.04 17.53 15.23
N LEU A 130 1.08 17.05 15.77
CA LEU A 130 2.28 16.74 15.01
C LEU A 130 2.37 15.22 14.89
N GLU A 131 2.47 14.76 13.65
CA GLU A 131 2.74 13.37 13.32
C GLU A 131 4.19 13.26 12.85
N PRO A 132 5.02 12.43 13.49
CA PRO A 132 6.46 12.44 13.25
C PRO A 132 6.89 11.86 11.90
N THR A 133 6.06 11.00 11.29
CA THR A 133 6.48 10.04 10.25
C THR A 133 5.46 9.94 9.11
N VAL A 134 5.20 11.06 8.45
CA VAL A 134 4.23 11.15 7.33
C VAL A 134 4.88 11.06 5.94
N ALA A 135 6.15 11.41 5.87
CA ALA A 135 6.91 11.48 4.65
C ALA A 135 8.37 11.08 4.88
N ARG A 136 9.03 10.64 3.82
CA ARG A 136 10.46 10.30 3.81
C ARG A 136 11.24 11.24 2.91
N GLN A 137 12.48 11.54 3.30
CA GLN A 137 13.42 12.24 2.44
C GLN A 137 13.98 11.27 1.39
N ALA A 138 14.00 11.70 0.14
CA ALA A 138 14.56 10.97 -0.98
C ALA A 138 15.65 11.80 -1.69
N PRO A 139 16.50 11.16 -2.52
CA PRO A 139 17.58 11.86 -3.24
C PRO A 139 17.09 13.07 -4.03
N GLY A 140 17.94 14.09 -4.15
CA GLY A 140 17.60 15.32 -4.87
C GLY A 140 16.74 16.31 -4.09
N GLY A 141 16.63 16.14 -2.76
CA GLY A 141 15.86 17.05 -1.89
C GLY A 141 14.35 16.84 -1.98
N VAL A 142 13.92 15.68 -2.46
CA VAL A 142 12.50 15.30 -2.57
C VAL A 142 11.99 14.87 -1.22
N VAL A 143 10.79 15.33 -0.87
CA VAL A 143 10.02 14.82 0.25
C VAL A 143 8.87 14.00 -0.32
N LEU A 144 8.92 12.68 -0.08
CA LEU A 144 7.96 11.72 -0.57
C LEU A 144 6.96 11.42 0.53
N VAL A 145 5.71 11.79 0.32
CA VAL A 145 4.59 11.45 1.21
C VAL A 145 4.06 10.09 0.83
N ASP A 146 4.06 9.20 1.80
CA ASP A 146 3.70 7.80 1.64
C ASP A 146 2.77 7.28 2.74
N VAL A 147 2.27 8.16 3.62
CA VAL A 147 1.17 7.85 4.53
C VAL A 147 -0.08 7.36 3.78
N PHE A 148 -0.29 7.80 2.53
CA PHE A 148 -1.40 7.33 1.67
C PHE A 148 -1.12 5.99 0.98
N ARG A 149 -0.10 5.27 1.45
CA ARG A 149 0.21 3.92 0.96
C ARG A 149 -0.20 2.95 2.06
N PRO A 150 -1.18 2.06 1.79
CA PRO A 150 -1.49 1.03 2.77
C PRO A 150 -0.31 0.08 2.94
N ASP A 151 0.06 -0.21 4.19
CA ASP A 151 1.03 -1.25 4.50
C ASP A 151 0.30 -2.59 4.61
N GLY A 152 0.32 -3.40 3.54
CA GLY A 152 -0.30 -4.73 3.55
C GLY A 152 -1.52 -4.83 2.62
N PRO A 153 -2.46 -5.75 2.88
CA PRO A 153 -3.53 -6.09 1.94
C PRO A 153 -4.70 -5.09 1.89
N HIS A 154 -4.55 -3.85 2.34
CA HIS A 154 -5.66 -2.89 2.37
C HIS A 154 -6.08 -2.47 0.95
N THR A 155 -7.36 -2.14 0.80
CA THR A 155 -7.98 -1.88 -0.51
C THR A 155 -7.86 -0.44 -1.00
N GLY A 156 -7.28 0.45 -0.17
CA GLY A 156 -6.96 1.83 -0.52
C GLY A 156 -7.38 2.81 0.56
N TRP A 157 -7.38 4.08 0.20
CA TRP A 157 -7.73 5.19 1.08
C TRP A 157 -8.95 5.93 0.57
N PHE A 158 -9.76 6.51 1.44
CA PHE A 158 -10.86 7.40 1.06
C PHE A 158 -10.79 8.72 1.82
N VAL A 159 -11.22 9.79 1.17
CA VAL A 159 -11.26 11.13 1.79
C VAL A 159 -12.62 11.32 2.44
N ASP A 160 -12.71 11.05 3.72
CA ASP A 160 -13.91 11.16 4.58
C ASP A 160 -14.12 12.56 5.17
N VAL A 161 -13.61 13.58 4.48
CA VAL A 161 -13.74 14.97 4.90
C VAL A 161 -14.30 15.83 3.78
N ASN A 162 -14.99 16.90 4.13
CA ASN A 162 -15.48 17.86 3.15
C ASN A 162 -14.32 18.49 2.36
N ARG A 163 -13.21 18.74 3.05
CA ARG A 163 -11.99 19.24 2.43
C ARG A 163 -10.74 18.74 3.13
N LEU A 164 -9.87 18.08 2.38
CA LEU A 164 -8.51 17.76 2.80
C LEU A 164 -7.51 18.58 2.00
N ARG A 165 -6.65 19.33 2.69
CA ARG A 165 -5.60 20.11 2.05
C ARG A 165 -4.22 19.60 2.45
N VAL A 166 -3.48 19.06 1.50
CA VAL A 166 -2.10 18.61 1.68
C VAL A 166 -1.15 19.68 1.17
N VAL A 167 -0.32 20.23 2.05
CA VAL A 167 0.61 21.32 1.75
C VAL A 167 2.04 20.82 1.88
N GLY A 168 2.78 20.85 0.79
CA GLY A 168 4.19 20.50 0.76
C GLY A 168 5.08 21.49 1.51
N PRO A 169 6.34 21.11 1.78
CA PRO A 169 7.30 21.95 2.46
C PRO A 169 7.53 23.31 1.77
N PRO A 170 8.04 24.33 2.48
CA PRO A 170 8.46 25.59 1.86
C PRO A 170 9.47 25.34 0.74
N ASP A 171 9.37 26.13 -0.33
CA ASP A 171 10.24 26.10 -1.52
C ASP A 171 10.26 24.76 -2.26
N THR A 172 9.12 24.07 -2.25
CA THR A 172 8.88 22.86 -3.05
C THR A 172 7.67 23.05 -3.96
N THR A 173 7.58 22.22 -4.99
CA THR A 173 6.43 22.05 -5.87
C THR A 173 6.04 20.57 -5.86
N LEU A 174 4.76 20.27 -6.06
CA LEU A 174 4.31 18.92 -6.35
C LEU A 174 4.85 18.56 -7.73
N ALA A 175 5.75 17.58 -7.77
CA ALA A 175 6.61 17.30 -8.91
C ALA A 175 6.18 16.06 -9.69
N ASN A 176 5.34 15.21 -9.11
CA ASN A 176 4.70 14.11 -9.82
C ASN A 176 3.29 14.49 -10.27
N GLU A 177 2.90 14.00 -11.45
CA GLU A 177 1.54 14.18 -11.97
C GLU A 177 0.56 13.35 -11.14
N VAL A 178 -0.39 14.03 -10.48
CA VAL A 178 -1.44 13.39 -9.67
C VAL A 178 -2.84 13.78 -10.13
N GLU A 179 -2.96 14.73 -11.04
CA GLU A 179 -4.21 15.28 -11.54
C GLU A 179 -5.12 14.19 -12.11
N SER A 180 -4.56 13.28 -12.91
CA SER A 180 -5.32 12.15 -13.47
C SER A 180 -5.76 11.13 -12.41
N ALA A 181 -5.05 11.07 -11.28
CA ALA A 181 -5.33 10.14 -10.19
C ALA A 181 -6.42 10.67 -9.24
N VAL A 182 -6.48 11.99 -9.05
CA VAL A 182 -7.47 12.64 -8.17
C VAL A 182 -8.76 13.04 -8.90
N GLY A 183 -8.72 13.16 -10.23
CA GLY A 183 -9.89 13.44 -11.07
C GLY A 183 -10.59 14.74 -10.68
N ASP A 184 -11.92 14.76 -10.82
CA ASP A 184 -12.75 15.94 -10.52
C ASP A 184 -12.87 16.24 -9.00
N HIS A 185 -12.36 15.34 -8.16
CA HIS A 185 -12.42 15.46 -6.70
C HIS A 185 -11.19 16.15 -6.10
N GLY A 186 -10.19 16.47 -6.92
CA GLY A 186 -8.94 17.07 -6.45
C GLY A 186 -8.48 18.23 -7.32
N THR A 187 -7.91 19.24 -6.68
CA THR A 187 -7.26 20.36 -7.35
C THR A 187 -5.80 20.43 -6.91
N VAL A 188 -4.90 20.48 -7.89
CA VAL A 188 -3.46 20.68 -7.66
C VAL A 188 -3.12 22.15 -7.92
N GLU A 189 -2.53 22.77 -6.91
CA GLU A 189 -1.82 24.04 -7.00
C GLU A 189 -0.35 23.78 -6.69
N THR A 190 0.57 24.63 -7.16
CA THR A 190 2.04 24.47 -7.09
C THR A 190 2.56 23.52 -6.01
N ARG A 191 2.25 23.75 -4.72
CA ARG A 191 2.69 22.89 -3.61
C ARG A 191 1.55 22.37 -2.74
N THR A 192 0.34 22.39 -3.26
CA THR A 192 -0.87 22.11 -2.50
C THR A 192 -1.77 21.21 -3.32
N LEU A 193 -2.10 20.06 -2.75
CA LEU A 193 -3.17 19.21 -3.25
C LEU A 193 -4.37 19.40 -2.34
N THR A 194 -5.52 19.73 -2.92
CA THR A 194 -6.78 19.84 -2.18
C THR A 194 -7.75 18.81 -2.71
N PHE A 195 -8.26 17.95 -1.84
CA PHE A 195 -9.37 17.07 -2.11
C PHE A 195 -10.65 17.69 -1.57
N THR A 196 -11.72 17.56 -2.34
CA THR A 196 -13.08 17.88 -1.92
C THR A 196 -13.90 16.60 -1.92
N GLY A 197 -14.29 16.17 -0.73
CA GLY A 197 -15.11 14.99 -0.53
C GLY A 197 -16.50 15.36 -0.05
N ASN A 198 -17.34 14.33 0.05
CA ASN A 198 -18.61 14.37 0.76
C ASN A 198 -18.65 13.12 1.64
N ALA A 199 -19.09 13.26 2.90
CA ALA A 199 -19.21 12.15 3.84
C ALA A 199 -20.13 11.01 3.33
N THR A 200 -21.03 11.28 2.38
CA THR A 200 -21.95 10.29 1.81
C THR A 200 -21.41 9.54 0.59
N ASP A 201 -20.41 10.09 -0.10
CA ASP A 201 -19.75 9.46 -1.26
C ASP A 201 -18.28 9.92 -1.29
N PRO A 202 -17.44 9.38 -0.39
CA PRO A 202 -16.08 9.85 -0.24
C PRO A 202 -15.23 9.39 -1.43
N PRO A 203 -14.45 10.28 -2.06
CA PRO A 203 -13.62 9.90 -3.18
C PRO A 203 -12.52 8.95 -2.70
N ALA A 204 -12.43 7.80 -3.38
CA ALA A 204 -11.37 6.83 -3.15
C ALA A 204 -10.08 7.28 -3.85
N LEU A 205 -8.97 7.25 -3.11
CA LEU A 205 -7.63 7.38 -3.68
C LEU A 205 -7.19 6.04 -4.28
N PRO A 206 -6.45 6.05 -5.40
CA PRO A 206 -5.95 4.82 -6.00
C PRO A 206 -4.98 4.10 -5.04
N GLY A 207 -5.49 3.00 -4.48
CA GLY A 207 -5.02 2.38 -3.23
C GLY A 207 -3.65 1.71 -3.22
N ASP A 208 -2.91 1.62 -4.34
CA ASP A 208 -1.62 0.92 -4.36
C ASP A 208 -0.41 1.83 -4.65
N ARG A 209 -0.62 3.07 -5.10
CA ARG A 209 0.44 3.88 -5.75
C ARG A 209 0.30 5.39 -5.59
N PHE A 210 -0.55 5.84 -4.68
CA PHE A 210 -0.73 7.26 -4.50
C PHE A 210 0.43 7.87 -3.70
N PHE A 211 1.41 8.43 -4.41
CA PHE A 211 2.53 9.17 -3.82
C PHE A 211 2.34 10.67 -4.06
N LEU A 212 2.75 11.48 -3.09
CA LEU A 212 3.00 12.91 -3.35
C LEU A 212 4.50 13.16 -3.22
N ALA A 213 5.12 13.60 -4.31
CA ALA A 213 6.53 13.94 -4.35
C ALA A 213 6.68 15.45 -4.42
N PHE A 214 7.14 16.04 -3.33
CA PHE A 214 7.46 17.47 -3.27
C PHE A 214 8.95 17.66 -3.54
N ALA A 215 9.28 18.32 -4.66
CA ALA A 215 10.67 18.57 -5.07
C ALA A 215 10.97 20.08 -5.11
N PRO A 216 12.24 20.50 -4.99
CA PRO A 216 12.63 21.87 -5.27
C PRO A 216 12.22 22.27 -6.70
N PRO A 217 11.65 23.47 -6.92
CA PRO A 217 11.19 23.87 -8.24
C PRO A 217 12.37 24.00 -9.22
N GLY A 218 12.18 23.51 -10.44
CA GLY A 218 13.17 23.64 -11.51
C GLY A 218 12.94 22.63 -12.63
N ARG A 219 13.68 22.74 -13.74
CA ARG A 219 13.50 21.90 -14.94
C ARG A 219 13.64 20.38 -14.74
N TRP A 220 14.08 19.94 -13.56
CA TRP A 220 14.38 18.56 -13.23
C TRP A 220 13.50 18.02 -12.10
N ASP A 221 12.53 18.79 -11.61
CA ASP A 221 11.64 18.38 -10.51
C ASP A 221 10.92 17.05 -10.82
N GLY A 222 10.29 16.92 -11.99
CA GLY A 222 9.63 15.68 -12.42
C GLY A 222 10.55 14.46 -12.53
N PRO A 223 11.69 14.55 -13.26
CA PRO A 223 12.67 13.47 -13.32
C PRO A 223 13.24 13.07 -11.96
N VAL A 224 13.55 14.05 -11.11
CA VAL A 224 14.09 13.80 -9.76
C VAL A 224 13.03 13.14 -8.87
N ALA A 225 11.77 13.57 -8.95
CA ALA A 225 10.65 12.93 -8.27
C ALA A 225 10.44 11.48 -8.75
N THR A 226 10.57 11.23 -10.05
CA THR A 226 10.47 9.87 -10.61
C THR A 226 11.56 8.96 -10.05
N VAL A 227 12.80 9.43 -10.00
CA VAL A 227 13.93 8.68 -9.41
C VAL A 227 13.71 8.46 -7.91
N ALA A 228 13.21 9.47 -7.19
CA ALA A 228 12.87 9.36 -5.77
C ALA A 228 11.80 8.29 -5.51
N ILE A 229 10.69 8.32 -6.24
CA ILE A 229 9.64 7.30 -6.17
C ILE A 229 10.23 5.92 -6.50
N ALA A 230 10.97 5.79 -7.61
CA ALA A 230 11.60 4.53 -7.99
C ALA A 230 12.55 3.99 -6.90
N SER A 231 13.28 4.87 -6.22
CA SER A 231 14.24 4.47 -5.17
C SER A 231 13.58 3.79 -3.97
N VAL A 232 12.33 4.12 -3.67
CA VAL A 232 11.57 3.48 -2.58
C VAL A 232 10.76 2.27 -3.07
N THR A 233 10.24 2.32 -4.30
CA THR A 233 9.39 1.24 -4.84
C THR A 233 10.22 0.04 -5.30
N VAL A 234 11.40 0.26 -5.90
CA VAL A 234 12.23 -0.82 -6.48
C VAL A 234 12.72 -1.83 -5.44
N PRO A 235 13.30 -1.44 -4.28
CA PRO A 235 13.74 -2.41 -3.27
C PRO A 235 12.59 -3.29 -2.77
N GLN A 236 11.41 -2.71 -2.62
CA GLN A 236 10.22 -3.43 -2.17
C GLN A 236 9.72 -4.42 -3.23
N PHE A 237 9.76 -4.02 -4.50
CA PHE A 237 9.51 -4.93 -5.61
C PHE A 237 10.52 -6.09 -5.62
N LEU A 238 11.81 -5.82 -5.38
CA LEU A 238 12.83 -6.85 -5.29
C LEU A 238 12.58 -7.80 -4.11
N HIS A 239 12.15 -7.30 -2.96
CA HIS A 239 11.78 -8.14 -1.81
C HIS A 239 10.60 -9.06 -2.14
N GLY A 240 9.53 -8.52 -2.76
CA GLY A 240 8.40 -9.32 -3.20
C GLY A 240 8.78 -10.35 -4.27
N LEU A 241 9.69 -9.97 -5.18
CA LEU A 241 10.23 -10.86 -6.20
C LEU A 241 11.05 -11.99 -5.57
N VAL A 242 11.94 -11.69 -4.62
CA VAL A 242 12.72 -12.71 -3.89
C VAL A 242 11.78 -13.65 -3.12
N ALA A 243 10.76 -13.13 -2.43
CA ALA A 243 9.79 -13.95 -1.72
C ALA A 243 9.03 -14.89 -2.68
N ALA A 244 8.53 -14.37 -3.80
CA ALA A 244 7.84 -15.17 -4.81
C ALA A 244 8.77 -16.22 -5.45
N GLN A 245 10.03 -15.84 -5.72
CA GLN A 245 11.05 -16.73 -6.26
C GLN A 245 11.41 -17.85 -5.29
N LEU A 246 11.51 -17.56 -3.99
CA LEU A 246 11.75 -18.56 -2.95
C LEU A 246 10.60 -19.58 -2.86
N VAL A 247 9.34 -19.13 -2.93
CA VAL A 247 8.17 -20.03 -2.96
C VAL A 247 8.23 -20.95 -4.19
N GLY A 248 8.53 -20.38 -5.37
CA GLY A 248 8.72 -21.16 -6.59
C GLY A 248 9.87 -22.17 -6.48
N ALA A 249 11.00 -21.76 -5.90
CA ALA A 249 12.17 -22.63 -5.69
C ALA A 249 11.88 -23.77 -4.71
N VAL A 250 11.15 -23.51 -3.62
CA VAL A 250 10.72 -24.55 -2.66
C VAL A 250 9.75 -25.52 -3.33
N ALA A 251 8.78 -25.03 -4.10
CA ALA A 251 7.85 -25.88 -4.84
C ALA A 251 8.57 -26.78 -5.85
N LEU A 252 9.55 -26.23 -6.57
CA LEU A 252 10.42 -26.98 -7.47
C LEU A 252 11.24 -28.05 -6.73
N ALA A 253 11.86 -27.69 -5.60
CA ALA A 253 12.63 -28.61 -4.78
C ALA A 253 11.77 -29.77 -4.24
N LEU A 254 10.53 -29.49 -3.83
CA LEU A 254 9.57 -30.52 -3.40
C LEU A 254 9.14 -31.42 -4.55
N ALA A 255 8.88 -30.87 -5.73
CA ALA A 255 8.54 -31.65 -6.92
C ALA A 255 9.70 -32.59 -7.33
N LEU A 256 10.93 -32.07 -7.38
CA LEU A 256 12.12 -32.87 -7.67
C LEU A 256 12.37 -33.92 -6.57
N GLY A 257 12.20 -33.55 -5.31
CA GLY A 257 12.29 -34.47 -4.17
C GLY A 257 11.27 -35.62 -4.26
N ALA A 258 10.04 -35.32 -4.66
CA ALA A 258 9.00 -36.33 -4.88
C ALA A 258 9.37 -37.28 -6.03
N VAL A 259 9.87 -36.76 -7.16
CA VAL A 259 10.34 -37.58 -8.29
C VAL A 259 11.48 -38.51 -7.87
N LEU A 260 12.49 -37.98 -7.16
CA LEU A 260 13.62 -38.77 -6.66
C LEU A 260 13.18 -39.85 -5.66
N TRP A 261 12.24 -39.52 -4.77
CA TRP A 261 11.68 -40.48 -3.82
C TRP A 261 10.91 -41.61 -4.52
N PHE A 262 10.06 -41.27 -5.50
CA PHE A 262 9.35 -42.28 -6.31
C PHE A 262 10.31 -43.16 -7.10
N ARG A 263 11.37 -42.59 -7.67
CA ARG A 263 12.44 -43.33 -8.36
C ARG A 263 13.11 -44.33 -7.41
N ARG A 264 13.53 -43.89 -6.22
CA ARG A 264 14.15 -44.77 -5.22
C ARG A 264 13.22 -45.90 -4.78
N ARG A 265 11.91 -45.63 -4.67
CA ARG A 265 10.93 -46.62 -4.23
C ARG A 265 10.58 -47.67 -5.29
N ARG A 266 10.61 -47.32 -6.57
CA ARG A 266 10.27 -48.25 -7.67
C ARG A 266 11.47 -49.00 -8.26
N GLY A 267 12.70 -48.49 -8.10
CA GLY A 267 13.89 -49.15 -8.62
C GLY A 267 14.02 -49.12 -10.15
N GLU A 268 13.16 -48.38 -10.85
CA GLU A 268 13.15 -48.27 -12.32
C GLU A 268 13.90 -47.01 -12.80
N SER A 269 14.58 -47.13 -13.94
CA SER A 269 15.08 -45.97 -14.70
C SER A 269 13.90 -45.25 -15.35
N LEU A 270 13.71 -43.97 -15.02
CA LEU A 270 12.71 -43.13 -15.68
C LEU A 270 13.04 -43.02 -17.17
N ASP A 271 12.07 -43.39 -18.00
CA ASP A 271 12.15 -43.20 -19.44
C ASP A 271 12.28 -41.70 -19.78
N ARG A 272 12.92 -41.38 -20.91
CA ARG A 272 13.23 -40.00 -21.32
C ARG A 272 11.95 -39.15 -21.39
N ASP A 273 10.86 -39.76 -21.82
CA ASP A 273 9.52 -39.16 -21.94
C ASP A 273 8.92 -38.77 -20.58
N ALA A 274 9.15 -39.60 -19.54
CA ALA A 274 8.70 -39.29 -18.19
C ALA A 274 9.48 -38.12 -17.58
N LEU A 275 10.78 -38.01 -17.89
CA LEU A 275 11.63 -36.91 -17.46
C LEU A 275 11.18 -35.58 -18.07
N VAL A 276 10.88 -35.56 -19.37
CA VAL A 276 10.35 -34.37 -20.07
C VAL A 276 9.01 -33.94 -19.48
N LEU A 277 8.12 -34.90 -19.17
CA LEU A 277 6.82 -34.61 -18.58
C LEU A 277 6.95 -34.01 -17.18
N TRP A 278 7.83 -34.55 -16.33
CA TRP A 278 8.08 -34.00 -14.99
C TRP A 278 8.77 -32.63 -15.02
N LEU A 279 9.67 -32.39 -15.97
CA LEU A 279 10.27 -31.08 -16.18
C LEU A 279 9.22 -30.05 -16.60
N GLY A 280 8.30 -30.43 -17.49
CA GLY A 280 7.18 -29.59 -17.90
C GLY A 280 6.24 -29.25 -16.74
N VAL A 281 5.93 -30.24 -15.88
CA VAL A 281 5.14 -30.02 -14.67
C VAL A 281 5.86 -29.07 -13.71
N ALA A 282 7.15 -29.28 -13.47
CA ALA A 282 7.97 -28.45 -12.60
C ALA A 282 8.05 -26.99 -13.07
N ILE A 283 8.32 -26.76 -14.37
CA ILE A 283 8.35 -25.43 -14.99
C ILE A 283 6.97 -24.78 -14.92
N SER A 284 5.90 -25.53 -15.19
CA SER A 284 4.52 -25.03 -15.11
C SER A 284 4.16 -24.64 -13.67
N LEU A 285 4.52 -25.46 -12.69
CA LEU A 285 4.28 -25.19 -11.27
C LEU A 285 5.06 -23.97 -10.76
N TYR A 286 6.23 -23.71 -11.35
CA TYR A 286 7.03 -22.52 -11.06
C TYR A 286 6.44 -21.26 -11.72
N LEU A 287 6.05 -21.33 -13.00
CA LEU A 287 5.56 -20.17 -13.77
C LEU A 287 4.13 -19.74 -13.42
N LEU A 288 3.25 -20.67 -13.02
CA LEU A 288 1.85 -20.39 -12.65
C LEU A 288 1.70 -19.39 -11.49
N PRO A 289 2.33 -19.58 -10.32
CA PRO A 289 2.26 -18.62 -9.22
C PRO A 289 2.93 -17.29 -9.58
N THR A 290 4.02 -17.30 -10.36
CA THR A 290 4.62 -16.05 -10.87
C THR A 290 3.62 -15.30 -11.75
N ARG A 291 2.94 -15.96 -12.69
CA ARG A 291 1.95 -15.27 -13.53
C ARG A 291 0.74 -14.76 -12.73
N ALA A 292 0.25 -15.53 -11.77
CA ALA A 292 -0.90 -15.15 -10.95
C ALA A 292 -0.58 -13.94 -10.04
N LEU A 293 0.59 -13.94 -9.38
CA LEU A 293 1.05 -12.83 -8.55
C LEU A 293 1.34 -11.57 -9.39
N PHE A 294 1.94 -11.72 -10.57
CA PHE A 294 2.26 -10.58 -11.41
C PHE A 294 1.04 -10.00 -12.17
N GLY A 295 0.05 -10.83 -12.51
CA GLY A 295 -1.16 -10.40 -13.23
C GLY A 295 -2.18 -9.65 -12.36
N ALA A 296 -2.25 -9.95 -11.07
CA ALA A 296 -3.18 -9.32 -10.12
C ALA A 296 -2.61 -8.03 -9.49
N VAL A 297 -1.29 -7.92 -9.33
CA VAL A 297 -0.65 -6.85 -8.55
C VAL A 297 -0.11 -5.69 -9.42
N TYR A 298 0.08 -5.86 -10.74
CA TYR A 298 0.84 -4.89 -11.54
C TYR A 298 0.13 -4.42 -12.82
N ARG A 299 -0.87 -3.53 -12.69
CA ARG A 299 -1.29 -2.62 -13.79
C ARG A 299 -0.75 -1.20 -13.54
N PRO A 300 0.49 -0.84 -13.89
CA PRO A 300 1.07 0.47 -13.58
C PRO A 300 0.20 1.60 -14.13
N VAL A 301 -0.32 2.45 -13.23
CA VAL A 301 -0.89 3.76 -13.57
C VAL A 301 0.09 4.79 -13.02
N GLY A 302 0.50 5.75 -13.85
CA GLY A 302 1.30 6.91 -13.42
C GLY A 302 2.78 6.93 -13.83
N ILE A 303 3.36 5.81 -14.27
CA ILE A 303 4.66 5.86 -14.98
C ILE A 303 4.36 5.83 -16.47
N SER A 304 4.12 7.00 -17.06
CA SER A 304 4.25 7.19 -18.51
C SER A 304 5.73 7.13 -18.87
N LEU A 305 6.33 5.93 -18.76
CA LEU A 305 7.42 5.58 -19.65
C LEU A 305 6.73 5.50 -21.01
N GLY A 306 6.82 6.60 -21.78
CA GLY A 306 6.29 6.68 -23.14
C GLY A 306 6.57 5.40 -23.91
N PRO A 307 5.70 5.03 -24.87
CA PRO A 307 5.43 3.67 -25.30
C PRO A 307 6.70 2.85 -25.45
N ILE A 308 7.10 2.15 -24.39
CA ILE A 308 8.09 1.08 -24.53
C ILE A 308 7.30 -0.03 -25.20
N PRO A 309 7.57 -0.34 -26.48
CA PRO A 309 6.74 -1.27 -27.22
C PRO A 309 6.73 -2.61 -26.50
N ASN A 310 5.60 -3.32 -26.54
CA ASN A 310 5.43 -4.68 -25.97
C ASN A 310 6.60 -5.61 -26.36
N LEU A 311 7.25 -5.32 -27.48
CA LEU A 311 8.46 -5.97 -27.97
C LEU A 311 9.64 -5.90 -26.99
N VAL A 312 9.88 -4.82 -26.25
CA VAL A 312 11.00 -4.75 -25.26
C VAL A 312 10.72 -5.61 -24.04
N ARG A 313 9.47 -5.65 -23.56
CA ARG A 313 9.05 -6.55 -22.46
C ARG A 313 9.19 -8.02 -22.87
N VAL A 314 8.82 -8.34 -24.10
CA VAL A 314 8.99 -9.67 -24.70
C VAL A 314 10.47 -9.99 -24.93
N VAL A 315 11.28 -9.04 -25.39
CA VAL A 315 12.73 -9.23 -25.62
C VAL A 315 13.48 -9.45 -24.31
N ILE A 316 13.15 -8.76 -23.22
CA ILE A 316 13.75 -9.00 -21.90
C ILE A 316 13.35 -10.40 -21.38
N ALA A 317 12.08 -10.77 -21.52
CA ALA A 317 11.61 -12.10 -21.12
C ALA A 317 12.24 -13.23 -21.97
N ILE A 318 12.40 -13.02 -23.27
CA ILE A 318 13.09 -13.95 -24.18
C ILE A 318 14.59 -14.00 -23.88
N ALA A 319 15.25 -12.88 -23.61
CA ALA A 319 16.68 -12.84 -23.31
C ALA A 319 17.01 -13.61 -22.02
N VAL A 320 16.17 -13.49 -20.99
CA VAL A 320 16.30 -14.27 -19.74
C VAL A 320 15.99 -15.75 -19.98
N GLY A 321 14.98 -16.07 -20.79
CA GLY A 321 14.64 -17.46 -21.14
C GLY A 321 15.67 -18.17 -22.03
N VAL A 322 16.20 -17.48 -23.04
CA VAL A 322 17.18 -18.01 -24.00
C VAL A 322 18.57 -18.09 -23.38
N GLY A 323 18.95 -17.13 -22.52
CA GLY A 323 20.21 -17.20 -21.76
C GLY A 323 20.26 -18.42 -20.82
N GLY A 324 19.13 -18.80 -20.23
CA GLY A 324 19.02 -20.03 -19.44
C GLY A 324 19.08 -21.31 -20.27
N TRP A 325 18.55 -21.28 -21.50
CA TRP A 325 18.53 -22.45 -22.39
C TRP A 325 19.90 -22.76 -23.01
N TYR A 326 20.64 -21.73 -23.46
CA TYR A 326 21.96 -21.91 -24.05
C TYR A 326 23.03 -22.33 -23.03
N GLY A 327 22.92 -21.89 -21.77
CA GLY A 327 23.81 -22.34 -20.70
C GLY A 327 23.66 -23.83 -20.37
N PHE A 328 22.46 -24.40 -20.58
CA PHE A 328 22.18 -25.80 -20.29
C PHE A 328 22.59 -26.75 -21.43
N GLY A 329 22.55 -26.28 -22.69
CA GLY A 329 22.97 -27.07 -23.85
C GLY A 329 24.48 -27.29 -23.93
N VAL A 330 25.28 -26.29 -23.54
CA VAL A 330 26.76 -26.37 -23.60
C VAL A 330 27.34 -27.32 -22.55
N LEU A 331 26.62 -27.59 -21.45
CA LEU A 331 27.04 -28.53 -20.41
C LEU A 331 26.75 -30.00 -20.74
N LEU A 332 25.88 -30.28 -21.72
CA LEU A 332 25.51 -31.65 -22.10
C LEU A 332 26.30 -32.17 -23.30
N ASP A 333 26.97 -31.31 -24.06
CA ASP A 333 27.76 -31.69 -25.26
C ASP A 333 29.21 -32.09 -24.92
N SER A 334 29.66 -31.84 -23.69
CA SER A 334 31.04 -32.09 -23.24
C SER A 334 31.30 -33.51 -22.69
N ASP A 335 30.33 -34.42 -22.73
CA ASP A 335 30.46 -35.78 -22.16
C ASP A 335 30.48 -36.91 -23.21
N GLU A 336 30.35 -36.59 -24.51
CA GLU A 336 30.23 -37.59 -25.59
C GLU A 336 31.51 -37.75 -26.46
N SER A 337 32.61 -37.07 -26.15
CA SER A 337 33.84 -37.11 -26.97
C SER A 337 34.93 -38.10 -26.53
N ASP A 338 34.78 -38.80 -25.39
CA ASP A 338 35.89 -39.60 -24.82
C ASP A 338 35.75 -41.14 -24.98
N THR A 339 34.84 -41.64 -25.81
CA THR A 339 34.69 -43.09 -26.05
C THR A 339 34.91 -43.50 -27.51
N VAL A 340 36.01 -43.08 -28.13
CA VAL A 340 36.54 -43.75 -29.32
C VAL A 340 38.07 -43.84 -29.27
N GLY A 341 38.58 -45.05 -29.03
CA GLY A 341 39.91 -45.45 -29.51
C GLY A 341 40.88 -45.98 -28.45
N SER A 342 40.77 -47.27 -28.12
CA SER A 342 41.94 -48.07 -27.71
C SER A 342 41.64 -49.56 -27.88
N ASP A 343 41.62 -50.01 -29.13
CA ASP A 343 41.92 -51.40 -29.50
C ASP A 343 42.91 -51.36 -30.66
N THR A 344 44.20 -51.48 -30.33
CA THR A 344 45.28 -52.08 -31.14
C THR A 344 46.44 -52.44 -30.25
#